data_AF-W1W5P5-F1
#
_entry.id   AF-W1W5P5-F1
#
_cell.length_a   1.000
_cell.length_b   1.000
_cell.length_c   1.000
_cell.angle_alpha   90.00
_cell.angle_beta   90.00
_cell.angle_gamma   90.00
#
_symmetry.space_group_name_H-M   'P 1'
#
loop_
_entity.id
_entity.type
_entity.pdbx_description
1 polymer ?
#
loop_
_entity_poly.entity_id
_entity_poly.type
_entity_poly.pdbx_seq_one_letter_code
_entity_poly.pdbx_strand_id
1 'polypeptide(L)'
;MTSEMQQGEWVNNLLKGTVGGSFVASARNAGLTSAEVSAVIKAMQWQMDFRKLKKGDEFAVLMSREMLDGKREQSQLLGVRLRSEGKDYYAIRAEDGKFYDRNGTGLAKGFLRFPTAKQFRISSNFNPRRTNPVT
;
A
#
# COMPACT_ATOMS: atom_id res chain seq x y z
N MET A 1 -4.83 27.63 25.73
CA MET A 1 -5.92 26.69 25.40
C MET A 1 -5.26 25.37 25.05
N THR A 2 -5.23 24.44 25.98
CA THR A 2 -4.64 23.11 25.79
C THR A 2 -5.73 22.27 25.13
N SER A 3 -5.60 21.89 23.87
CA SER A 3 -6.56 20.99 23.26
C SER A 3 -6.37 19.62 23.88
N GLU A 4 -7.31 19.18 24.73
CA GLU A 4 -7.40 17.79 25.13
C GLU A 4 -7.61 16.96 23.86
N MET A 5 -6.62 16.13 23.51
CA MET A 5 -6.74 15.16 22.44
C MET A 5 -7.74 14.11 22.92
N GLN A 6 -9.00 14.22 22.49
CA GLN A 6 -9.96 13.15 22.70
C GLN A 6 -9.45 11.90 21.97
N GLN A 7 -9.10 10.86 22.71
CA GLN A 7 -8.66 9.58 22.13
C GLN A 7 -9.89 8.81 21.66
N GLY A 8 -10.00 8.58 20.34
CA GLY A 8 -11.04 7.73 19.79
C GLY A 8 -10.72 6.25 19.98
N GLU A 9 -11.75 5.41 20.01
CA GLU A 9 -11.57 3.96 20.03
C GLU A 9 -11.26 3.44 18.62
N TRP A 10 -10.16 2.69 18.49
CA TRP A 10 -9.78 2.05 17.23
C TRP A 10 -10.50 0.72 17.06
N VAL A 11 -11.39 0.64 16.06
CA VAL A 11 -12.16 -0.56 15.75
C VAL A 11 -11.71 -1.16 14.42
N ASN A 12 -11.35 -2.44 14.46
CA ASN A 12 -10.94 -3.18 13.28
C ASN A 12 -12.16 -3.73 12.54
N ASN A 13 -12.25 -3.40 11.25
CA ASN A 13 -13.30 -3.84 10.34
C ASN A 13 -12.70 -4.61 9.17
N LEU A 14 -13.17 -5.84 8.98
CA LEU A 14 -12.80 -6.67 7.84
C LEU A 14 -13.88 -6.59 6.76
N LEU A 15 -13.51 -5.99 5.63
CA LEU A 15 -14.38 -5.81 4.47
C LEU A 15 -13.99 -6.84 3.42
N LYS A 16 -14.93 -7.67 3.00
CA LYS A 16 -14.72 -8.70 1.96
C LYS A 16 -15.63 -8.43 0.78
N GLY A 17 -15.17 -8.74 -0.42
CA GLY A 17 -15.98 -8.61 -1.62
C GLY A 17 -15.36 -9.30 -2.83
N THR A 18 -16.12 -9.29 -3.91
CA THR A 18 -15.72 -9.84 -5.20
C THR A 18 -15.68 -8.71 -6.22
N VAL A 19 -14.65 -8.71 -7.07
CA VAL A 19 -14.52 -7.78 -8.18
C VAL A 19 -15.58 -8.12 -9.22
N GLY A 20 -16.43 -7.16 -9.55
CA GLY A 20 -17.50 -7.31 -10.52
C GLY A 20 -17.13 -6.68 -11.87
N GLY A 21 -16.99 -5.36 -11.87
CA GLY A 21 -16.54 -4.57 -13.03
C GLY A 21 -15.16 -3.98 -12.80
N SER A 22 -15.08 -3.00 -11.89
CA SER A 22 -13.80 -2.43 -11.44
C SER A 22 -13.62 -2.65 -9.95
N PHE A 23 -12.36 -2.78 -9.52
CA PHE A 23 -12.02 -2.87 -8.10
C PHE A 23 -12.57 -1.69 -7.30
N VAL A 24 -12.47 -0.47 -7.85
CA VAL A 24 -12.96 0.75 -7.20
C VAL A 24 -14.46 0.71 -6.94
N ALA A 25 -15.26 0.27 -7.93
CA ALA A 25 -16.70 0.16 -7.78
C ALA A 25 -17.07 -0.93 -6.76
N SER A 26 -16.45 -2.11 -6.86
CA SER A 26 -16.69 -3.21 -5.91
C SER A 26 -16.28 -2.85 -4.48
N ALA A 27 -15.15 -2.15 -4.29
CA ALA A 27 -14.69 -1.74 -2.97
C ALA A 27 -15.60 -0.67 -2.33
N ARG A 28 -16.08 0.30 -3.13
CA ARG A 28 -17.09 1.26 -2.66
C ARG A 28 -18.39 0.58 -2.26
N ASN A 29 -18.88 -0.37 -3.06
CA ASN A 29 -20.07 -1.14 -2.76
C ASN A 29 -19.90 -2.02 -1.50
N ALA A 30 -18.68 -2.49 -1.23
CA ALA A 30 -18.34 -3.22 -0.02
C ALA A 30 -18.29 -2.32 1.24
N GLY A 31 -18.36 -1.00 1.09
CA GLY A 31 -18.38 -0.05 2.22
C GLY A 31 -17.03 0.63 2.50
N LEU A 32 -16.08 0.60 1.55
CA LEU A 32 -14.88 1.45 1.62
C LEU A 32 -15.18 2.87 1.11
N THR A 33 -14.60 3.86 1.76
CA THR A 33 -14.62 5.23 1.26
C THR A 33 -13.63 5.41 0.11
N SER A 34 -13.77 6.47 -0.68
CA SER A 34 -12.82 6.77 -1.78
C SER A 34 -11.38 6.94 -1.29
N ALA A 35 -11.18 7.46 -0.08
CA ALA A 35 -9.86 7.60 0.53
C ALA A 35 -9.26 6.24 0.89
N GLU A 36 -10.05 5.35 1.50
CA GLU A 36 -9.62 3.98 1.84
C GLU A 36 -9.31 3.17 0.58
N VAL A 37 -10.13 3.27 -0.47
CA VAL A 37 -9.86 2.62 -1.76
C VAL A 37 -8.53 3.11 -2.36
N SER A 38 -8.28 4.42 -2.29
CA SER A 38 -7.04 5.01 -2.78
C SER A 38 -5.82 4.53 -1.98
N ALA A 39 -5.97 4.38 -0.66
CA ALA A 39 -4.93 3.83 0.21
C ALA A 39 -4.60 2.37 -0.16
N VAL A 40 -5.61 1.54 -0.43
CA VAL A 40 -5.44 0.15 -0.89
C VAL A 40 -4.70 0.10 -2.23
N ILE A 41 -5.12 0.92 -3.19
CA ILE A 41 -4.47 0.99 -4.51
C ILE A 41 -3.00 1.38 -4.34
N LYS A 42 -2.71 2.41 -3.54
CA LYS A 42 -1.35 2.87 -3.29
C LYS A 42 -0.47 1.81 -2.60
N ALA A 43 -1.03 1.04 -1.68
CA ALA A 43 -0.32 -0.03 -0.98
C ALA A 43 0.07 -1.19 -1.90
N MET A 44 -0.80 -1.55 -2.86
CA MET A 44 -0.58 -2.71 -3.74
C MET A 44 -0.08 -2.35 -5.15
N GLN A 45 0.06 -1.07 -5.49
CA GLN A 45 0.40 -0.61 -6.85
C GLN A 45 1.63 -1.29 -7.46
N TRP A 46 2.61 -1.67 -6.64
CA TRP A 46 3.87 -2.28 -7.07
C TRP A 46 3.78 -3.79 -7.20
N GLN A 47 2.82 -4.41 -6.51
CA GLN A 47 2.62 -5.85 -6.48
C GLN A 47 1.73 -6.31 -7.63
N MET A 48 0.73 -5.50 -7.98
CA MET A 48 -0.27 -5.87 -8.98
C MET A 48 -0.87 -4.64 -9.68
N ASP A 49 -1.16 -4.82 -10.97
CA ASP A 49 -1.96 -3.87 -11.74
C ASP A 49 -3.46 -4.17 -11.59
N PHE A 50 -4.18 -3.27 -10.93
CA PHE A 50 -5.63 -3.36 -10.70
C PHE A 50 -6.45 -3.39 -11.99
N ARG A 51 -5.90 -2.97 -13.14
CA ARG A 51 -6.57 -3.04 -14.44
C ARG A 51 -6.68 -4.46 -14.98
N LYS A 52 -5.83 -5.38 -14.49
CA LYS A 52 -5.84 -6.78 -14.88
C LYS A 52 -6.82 -7.62 -14.06
N LEU A 53 -7.45 -7.03 -13.05
CA LEU A 53 -8.45 -7.71 -12.22
C LEU A 53 -9.66 -8.10 -13.06
N LYS A 54 -10.11 -9.33 -12.87
CA LYS A 54 -11.24 -9.91 -13.59
C LYS A 54 -12.44 -10.00 -12.68
N LYS A 55 -13.61 -10.10 -13.32
CA LYS A 55 -14.85 -10.43 -12.63
C LYS A 55 -14.69 -11.79 -11.94
N GLY A 56 -14.96 -11.84 -10.64
CA GLY A 56 -14.80 -13.04 -9.81
C GLY A 56 -13.56 -13.04 -8.93
N ASP A 57 -12.62 -12.11 -9.11
CA ASP A 57 -11.47 -11.98 -8.21
C ASP A 57 -11.93 -11.57 -6.80
N GLU A 58 -11.36 -12.17 -5.77
CA GLU A 58 -11.77 -11.96 -4.38
C GLU A 58 -10.81 -10.96 -3.71
N PHE A 59 -11.36 -10.06 -2.89
CA PHE A 59 -10.56 -9.17 -2.07
C PHE A 59 -11.06 -9.14 -0.63
N ALA A 60 -10.11 -8.97 0.30
CA ALA A 60 -10.37 -8.74 1.70
C ALA A 60 -9.48 -7.61 2.20
N VAL A 61 -10.06 -6.59 2.80
CA VAL A 61 -9.37 -5.42 3.33
C VAL A 61 -9.64 -5.32 4.82
N LEU A 62 -8.57 -5.28 5.61
CA LEU A 62 -8.61 -5.02 7.04
C LEU A 62 -8.28 -3.55 7.30
N MET A 63 -9.27 -2.83 7.81
CA MET A 63 -9.17 -1.41 8.16
C MET A 63 -9.29 -1.25 9.66
N SER A 64 -8.51 -0.37 10.26
CA SER A 64 -8.74 0.16 11.59
C SER A 64 -9.37 1.55 11.45
N ARG A 65 -10.51 1.78 12.11
CA ARG A 65 -11.20 3.08 12.07
C ARG A 65 -11.24 3.64 13.48
N GLU A 66 -10.81 4.88 13.64
CA GLU A 66 -10.97 5.63 14.88
C GLU A 66 -12.41 6.16 14.92
N MET A 67 -13.15 5.74 15.94
CA MET A 67 -14.49 6.26 16.22
C MET A 67 -14.42 7.27 17.35
N LEU A 68 -14.90 8.48 17.08
CA LEU A 68 -15.08 9.54 18.05
C LEU A 68 -16.56 9.95 18.01
N ASP A 69 -17.30 9.74 19.11
CA ASP A 69 -18.74 10.09 19.22
C ASP A 69 -19.59 9.58 18.04
N GLY A 70 -19.33 8.36 17.58
CA GLY A 70 -20.06 7.73 16.47
C GLY A 70 -19.70 8.27 15.07
N LYS A 71 -18.78 9.23 14.97
CA LYS A 71 -18.23 9.74 13.71
C LYS A 71 -16.87 9.12 13.43
N ARG A 72 -16.62 8.80 12.16
CA ARG A 72 -15.36 8.23 11.69
C ARG A 72 -14.40 9.39 11.39
N GLU A 73 -13.42 9.58 12.25
CA GLU A 73 -12.40 10.64 12.11
C GLU A 73 -11.24 10.14 11.25
N GLN A 74 -10.65 8.99 11.61
CA GLN A 74 -9.46 8.46 10.97
C GLN A 74 -9.66 7.02 10.51
N SER A 75 -9.03 6.67 9.39
CA SER A 75 -9.00 5.30 8.88
C SER A 75 -7.59 4.91 8.50
N GLN A 76 -7.19 3.72 8.94
CA GLN A 76 -5.87 3.17 8.77
C GLN A 76 -5.98 1.79 8.12
N LEU A 77 -5.32 1.65 6.96
CA LEU A 77 -5.20 0.35 6.31
C LEU A 77 -4.20 -0.52 7.08
N LEU A 78 -4.68 -1.65 7.62
CA LEU A 78 -3.85 -2.65 8.30
C LEU A 78 -3.37 -3.74 7.35
N GLY A 79 -4.26 -4.19 6.46
CA GLY A 79 -3.89 -5.24 5.52
C GLY A 79 -4.85 -5.43 4.38
N VAL A 80 -4.34 -5.97 3.27
CA VAL A 80 -5.12 -6.35 2.10
C VAL A 80 -4.70 -7.74 1.67
N ARG A 81 -5.68 -8.56 1.36
CA ARG A 81 -5.52 -9.79 0.59
C ARG A 81 -6.32 -9.63 -0.69
N LEU A 82 -5.70 -9.97 -1.81
CA LEU A 82 -6.39 -10.05 -3.08
C LEU A 82 -6.02 -11.33 -3.79
N ARG A 83 -7.02 -12.03 -4.32
CA ARG A 83 -6.86 -13.28 -5.05
C ARG A 83 -7.24 -13.07 -6.52
N SER A 84 -6.29 -13.27 -7.41
CA SER A 84 -6.48 -13.14 -8.86
C SER A 84 -5.75 -14.25 -9.59
N GLU A 85 -6.42 -14.88 -10.56
CA GLU A 85 -5.85 -15.97 -11.40
C GLU A 85 -5.16 -17.09 -10.61
N GLY A 86 -5.68 -17.43 -9.44
CA GLY A 86 -5.13 -18.48 -8.56
C GLY A 86 -3.91 -18.05 -7.73
N LYS A 87 -3.48 -16.79 -7.82
CA LYS A 87 -2.42 -16.20 -6.97
C LYS A 87 -3.04 -15.32 -5.89
N ASP A 88 -2.54 -15.48 -4.66
CA ASP A 88 -2.86 -14.60 -3.54
C ASP A 88 -1.77 -13.53 -3.38
N TYR A 89 -2.17 -12.27 -3.42
CA TYR A 89 -1.34 -11.10 -3.17
C TYR A 89 -1.68 -10.53 -1.79
N TYR A 90 -0.66 -10.25 -1.00
CA TYR A 90 -0.80 -9.71 0.34
C TYR A 90 -0.07 -8.38 0.48
N ALA A 91 -0.74 -7.43 1.13
CA ALA A 91 -0.13 -6.20 1.61
C ALA A 91 -0.47 -6.01 3.07
N ILE A 92 0.49 -6.23 3.96
CA ILE A 92 0.32 -6.16 5.41
C ILE A 92 1.14 -4.97 5.92
N ARG A 93 0.50 -4.07 6.67
CA ARG A 93 1.18 -2.93 7.29
C ARG A 93 1.93 -3.41 8.54
N ALA A 94 3.23 -3.11 8.62
CA ALA A 94 4.01 -3.33 9.83
C ALA A 94 4.05 -2.08 10.72
N GLU A 95 4.67 -2.21 11.89
CA GLU A 95 4.82 -1.12 12.88
C GLU A 95 5.61 0.07 12.32
N ASP A 96 6.51 -0.17 11.36
CA ASP A 96 7.27 0.89 10.70
C ASP A 96 6.45 1.71 9.68
N GLY A 97 5.16 1.39 9.54
CA GLY A 97 4.23 2.05 8.62
C GLY A 97 4.37 1.61 7.17
N LYS A 98 5.27 0.68 6.84
CA LYS A 98 5.44 0.14 5.49
C LYS A 98 4.59 -1.10 5.28
N PHE A 99 4.36 -1.41 4.00
CA PHE A 99 3.62 -2.60 3.59
C PHE A 99 4.56 -3.71 3.15
N TYR A 100 4.25 -4.93 3.55
CA TYR A 100 5.02 -6.13 3.30
C TYR A 100 4.15 -7.24 2.73
N ASP A 101 4.76 -8.12 1.95
CA ASP A 101 4.14 -9.36 1.50
C ASP A 101 4.16 -10.43 2.62
N ARG A 102 3.52 -11.58 2.39
CA ARG A 102 3.49 -12.73 3.30
C ARG A 102 4.88 -13.20 3.74
N ASN A 103 5.89 -13.01 2.88
CA ASN A 103 7.27 -13.41 3.13
C ASN A 103 8.11 -12.31 3.84
N GLY A 104 7.51 -11.18 4.21
CA GLY A 104 8.23 -10.06 4.83
C GLY A 104 9.05 -9.22 3.85
N THR A 105 8.87 -9.41 2.54
CA THR A 105 9.48 -8.55 1.53
C THR A 105 8.69 -7.25 1.41
N GLY A 106 9.36 -6.10 1.49
CA GLY A 106 8.72 -4.80 1.35
C GLY A 106 8.08 -4.63 -0.03
N LEU A 107 6.85 -4.09 -0.05
CA LEU A 107 6.06 -3.87 -1.27
C LEU A 107 6.47 -2.63 -2.04
N ALA A 108 7.03 -1.64 -1.33
CA ALA A 108 7.73 -0.56 -2.00
C ALA A 108 8.94 -1.16 -2.69
N LYS A 109 8.98 -1.07 -4.03
CA LYS A 109 10.12 -1.47 -4.83
C LYS A 109 11.31 -0.61 -4.39
N GLY A 110 12.10 -1.13 -3.45
CA GLY A 110 13.36 -0.52 -3.07
C GLY A 110 14.19 -0.43 -4.35
N PHE A 111 14.60 0.78 -4.72
CA PHE A 111 15.55 0.92 -5.81
C PHE A 111 16.77 0.08 -5.47
N LEU A 112 17.24 -0.70 -6.42
CA LEU A 112 18.51 -1.39 -6.27
C LEU A 112 19.57 -0.31 -6.02
N ARG A 113 20.25 -0.37 -4.87
CA ARG A 113 21.32 0.59 -4.52
C ARG A 113 22.44 0.56 -5.56
N PHE A 114 22.68 -0.61 -6.14
CA PHE A 114 23.60 -0.81 -7.24
C PHE A 114 22.85 -1.40 -8.43
N PRO A 115 23.06 -0.90 -9.65
CA PRO A 115 22.38 -1.41 -10.84
C PRO A 115 22.87 -2.80 -11.28
N THR A 116 23.94 -3.30 -10.66
CA THR A 116 24.60 -4.56 -11.02
C THR A 116 24.38 -5.64 -9.96
N ALA A 117 24.25 -6.90 -10.40
CA ALA A 117 24.08 -8.05 -9.52
C ALA A 117 25.28 -8.30 -8.59
N LYS A 118 26.49 -7.88 -9.02
CA LYS A 118 27.71 -7.86 -8.20
C LYS A 118 28.08 -6.43 -7.85
N GLN A 119 28.64 -6.23 -6.68
CA GLN A 119 29.14 -4.94 -6.24
C GLN A 119 30.52 -4.68 -6.86
N PHE A 120 30.58 -3.75 -7.82
CA PHE A 120 31.84 -3.23 -8.35
C PHE A 120 32.24 -1.94 -7.62
N ARG A 121 33.53 -1.64 -7.57
CA ARG A 121 34.01 -0.35 -7.05
C ARG A 121 33.59 0.76 -8.00
N ILE A 122 33.00 1.82 -7.46
CA ILE A 122 32.66 3.01 -8.24
C ILE A 122 33.96 3.70 -8.66
N SER A 123 34.22 3.78 -9.97
CA SER A 123 35.41 4.42 -10.53
C SER A 123 35.30 5.94 -10.54
N SER A 124 34.09 6.48 -10.73
CA SER A 124 33.82 7.92 -10.72
C SER A 124 32.41 8.18 -10.19
N ASN A 125 32.31 8.99 -9.15
CA ASN A 125 31.02 9.38 -8.55
C ASN A 125 30.37 10.51 -9.33
N PHE A 126 29.06 10.69 -9.12
CA PHE A 126 28.33 11.86 -9.61
C PHE A 126 28.96 13.14 -9.06
N ASN A 127 29.41 14.03 -9.96
CA ASN A 127 29.94 15.34 -9.61
C ASN A 127 29.38 16.39 -10.60
N PRO A 128 28.45 17.26 -10.16
CA PRO A 128 27.85 18.28 -11.03
C PRO A 128 28.82 19.39 -11.43
N ARG A 129 29.99 19.50 -10.78
CA ARG A 129 31.04 20.47 -11.10
C ARG A 129 32.26 19.83 -11.76
N ARG A 130 32.13 18.64 -12.36
CA ARG A 130 33.26 17.96 -13.02
C ARG A 130 33.74 18.79 -14.21
N THR A 131 34.94 19.33 -14.13
CA THR A 131 35.59 20.06 -15.22
C THR A 131 36.05 19.10 -16.31
N ASN A 132 35.98 19.55 -17.57
CA ASN A 132 36.54 18.82 -18.68
C ASN A 132 38.06 19.11 -18.71
N PRO A 133 38.94 18.10 -18.60
CA PRO A 133 40.38 18.33 -18.51
C PRO A 133 41.03 18.89 -19.79
N VAL A 134 40.32 18.93 -20.93
CA VAL A 134 40.87 19.34 -22.24
C VAL A 134 40.51 20.77 -22.65
N THR A 135 39.35 21.28 -22.22
CA THR A 135 38.86 22.65 -22.51
C THR A 135 39.12 23.57 -21.34
#